data_AF-A0A2V9VEQ5-F1
#
_entry.id   AF-A0A2V9VEQ5-F1
#
_cell.length_a   1.000
_cell.length_b   1.000
_cell.length_c   1.000
_cell.angle_alpha   90.00
_cell.angle_beta   90.00
_cell.angle_gamma   90.00
#
_symmetry.space_group_name_H-M   'P 1'
#
loop_
_entity.id
_entity.type
_entity.pdbx_description
1 polymer ?
#
loop_
_entity_poly.entity_id
_entity_poly.type
_entity_poly.pdbx_seq_one_letter_code
_entity_poly.pdbx_strand_id
1 'polypeptide(L)'
;MFKKVVLLGLLALALPLAANASSIAVSNAGGVLTGSSSGLTLTGSTLIKYGDSVGSNLGSVSFTTGAFTSGDAQMGGTLAAGGTFTITGNGTNGLPTGVVFSGTFSSATWTMQTLADGTHDYVLKGALVGSKGEFGATAQITVPTGTAPFSGSTALSSGDTNITVTTPEPGSLSLLGTGLLGLAGFMRRKRKSTS
;
A
#
# COMPACT_ATOMS: atom_id res chain seq x y z
N MET A 1 46.45 4.55 1.66
CA MET A 1 45.49 4.59 0.53
C MET A 1 44.63 3.32 0.43
N PHE A 2 45.16 2.13 0.69
CA PHE A 2 44.41 0.84 0.72
C PHE A 2 43.24 0.79 1.71
N LYS A 3 43.37 1.38 2.92
CA LYS A 3 42.32 1.35 3.95
C LYS A 3 40.99 2.02 3.53
N LYS A 4 41.02 3.07 2.70
CA LYS A 4 39.81 3.77 2.23
C LYS A 4 39.09 3.03 1.09
N VAL A 5 39.85 2.29 0.26
CA VAL A 5 39.31 1.47 -0.84
C VAL A 5 38.67 0.20 -0.31
N VAL A 6 39.27 -0.41 0.72
CA VAL A 6 38.68 -1.55 1.43
C VAL A 6 37.40 -1.14 2.16
N LEU A 7 37.34 0.06 2.75
CA LEU A 7 36.13 0.55 3.43
C LEU A 7 34.97 0.79 2.45
N LEU A 8 35.25 1.33 1.25
CA LEU A 8 34.26 1.46 0.16
C LEU A 8 33.82 0.11 -0.42
N GLY A 9 34.74 -0.86 -0.52
CA GLY A 9 34.41 -2.24 -0.92
C GLY A 9 33.59 -2.99 0.13
N LEU A 10 33.85 -2.77 1.42
CA LEU A 10 33.08 -3.34 2.51
C LEU A 10 31.69 -2.69 2.61
N LEU A 11 31.59 -1.38 2.37
CA LEU A 11 30.31 -0.67 2.29
C LEU A 11 29.50 -1.17 1.11
N ALA A 12 30.13 -1.39 -0.06
CA ALA A 12 29.53 -2.01 -1.26
C ALA A 12 29.05 -3.45 -1.03
N LEU A 13 29.77 -4.24 -0.22
CA LEU A 13 29.36 -5.60 0.17
C LEU A 13 28.24 -5.63 1.22
N ALA A 14 27.98 -4.51 1.91
CA ALA A 14 26.86 -4.36 2.83
C ALA A 14 25.56 -3.92 2.14
N LEU A 15 25.57 -3.62 0.84
CA LEU A 15 24.39 -3.19 0.07
C LEU A 15 23.47 -4.28 -0.54
N PRO A 16 23.73 -5.61 -0.50
CA PRO A 16 22.79 -6.55 -1.11
C PRO A 16 21.64 -6.87 -0.14
N LEU A 17 20.76 -5.90 0.04
CA LEU A 17 19.35 -6.11 0.38
C LEU A 17 18.51 -5.30 -0.63
N ALA A 18 18.74 -5.54 -1.92
CA ALA A 18 17.91 -5.00 -2.98
C ALA A 18 16.60 -5.79 -3.00
N ALA A 19 15.57 -5.24 -2.36
CA ALA A 19 14.23 -5.79 -2.32
C ALA A 19 13.58 -5.71 -3.71
N ASN A 20 12.97 -6.81 -4.14
CA ASN A 20 12.19 -6.89 -5.36
C ASN A 20 10.97 -5.94 -5.29
N ALA A 21 10.71 -5.18 -6.36
CA ALA A 21 9.46 -4.45 -6.51
C ALA A 21 8.38 -5.44 -6.97
N SER A 22 7.41 -5.71 -6.10
CA SER A 22 6.26 -6.58 -6.40
C SER A 22 4.96 -5.86 -6.02
N SER A 23 4.11 -5.57 -7.01
CA SER A 23 2.73 -5.15 -6.75
C SER A 23 1.89 -6.35 -6.35
N ILE A 24 1.07 -6.22 -5.31
CA ILE A 24 0.22 -7.32 -4.83
C ILE A 24 -1.24 -6.86 -4.95
N ALA A 25 -1.99 -7.48 -5.86
CA ALA A 25 -3.42 -7.25 -5.94
C ALA A 25 -4.12 -7.89 -4.73
N VAL A 26 -4.92 -7.11 -4.00
CA VAL A 26 -5.70 -7.59 -2.86
C VAL A 26 -7.19 -7.34 -3.13
N SER A 27 -8.03 -8.34 -2.86
CA SER A 27 -9.48 -8.14 -2.88
C SER A 27 -10.09 -8.72 -1.61
N ASN A 28 -11.09 -8.01 -1.08
CA ASN A 28 -11.82 -8.40 0.11
C ASN A 28 -13.32 -8.28 -0.14
N ALA A 29 -14.10 -9.10 0.55
CA ALA A 29 -15.55 -9.11 0.42
C ALA A 29 -16.23 -9.24 1.78
N GLY A 30 -17.46 -8.72 1.87
CA GLY A 30 -18.18 -8.69 3.13
C GLY A 30 -17.58 -7.71 4.14
N GLY A 31 -18.09 -7.79 5.37
CA GLY A 31 -17.74 -6.92 6.47
C GLY A 31 -18.74 -5.79 6.67
N VAL A 32 -18.50 -4.99 7.70
CA VAL A 32 -19.33 -3.85 8.08
C VAL A 32 -18.45 -2.61 8.06
N LEU A 33 -18.81 -1.65 7.21
CA LEU A 33 -18.22 -0.32 7.21
C LEU A 33 -19.08 0.59 8.08
N THR A 34 -18.49 1.11 9.15
CA THR A 34 -19.07 2.15 9.98
C THR A 34 -18.36 3.47 9.74
N GLY A 35 -19.09 4.58 9.81
CA GLY A 35 -18.56 5.91 9.53
C GLY A 35 -19.19 6.97 10.41
N SER A 36 -18.37 7.92 10.85
CA SER A 36 -18.75 9.09 11.63
C SER A 36 -17.85 10.26 11.30
N SER A 37 -18.04 11.42 11.94
CA SER A 37 -17.09 12.54 11.83
C SER A 37 -15.66 12.16 12.24
N SER A 38 -15.50 11.17 13.12
CA SER A 38 -14.20 10.62 13.54
C SER A 38 -13.51 9.74 12.49
N GLY A 39 -14.17 9.45 11.35
CA GLY A 39 -13.62 8.65 10.27
C GLY A 39 -14.43 7.39 9.97
N LEU A 40 -13.85 6.50 9.17
CA LEU A 40 -14.42 5.25 8.70
C LEU A 40 -13.70 4.06 9.36
N THR A 41 -14.43 2.99 9.61
CA THR A 41 -13.92 1.74 10.19
C THR A 41 -14.53 0.54 9.48
N LEU A 42 -13.69 -0.35 8.94
CA LEU A 42 -14.11 -1.62 8.37
C LEU A 42 -13.73 -2.78 9.30
N THR A 43 -14.72 -3.58 9.66
CA THR A 43 -14.53 -4.81 10.44
C THR A 43 -15.21 -6.01 9.78
N GLY A 44 -14.72 -7.21 10.05
CA GLY A 44 -15.32 -8.45 9.56
C GLY A 44 -15.23 -8.67 8.05
N SER A 45 -14.36 -7.96 7.34
CA SER A 45 -14.16 -8.19 5.90
C SER A 45 -13.25 -9.39 5.66
N THR A 46 -13.64 -10.24 4.73
CA THR A 46 -12.94 -11.49 4.38
C THR A 46 -11.99 -11.24 3.21
N LEU A 47 -10.75 -11.66 3.36
CA LEU A 47 -9.76 -11.63 2.29
C LEU A 47 -10.04 -12.77 1.29
N ILE A 48 -10.24 -12.44 0.01
CA ILE A 48 -10.56 -13.41 -1.04
C ILE A 48 -9.47 -13.52 -2.12
N LYS A 49 -8.59 -12.52 -2.21
CA LYS A 49 -7.42 -12.54 -3.08
C LYS A 49 -6.24 -11.82 -2.43
N TYR A 50 -5.06 -12.41 -2.53
CA TYR A 50 -3.79 -11.80 -2.15
C TYR A 50 -2.69 -12.24 -3.12
N GLY A 51 -2.30 -11.35 -4.02
CA GLY A 51 -1.39 -11.69 -5.12
C GLY A 51 -2.01 -12.76 -6.02
N ASP A 52 -1.32 -13.88 -6.17
CA ASP A 52 -1.78 -15.05 -6.94
C ASP A 52 -2.68 -16.00 -6.13
N SER A 53 -2.71 -15.86 -4.79
CA SER A 53 -3.57 -16.68 -3.93
C SER A 53 -5.01 -16.18 -4.03
N VAL A 54 -5.91 -17.05 -4.49
CA VAL A 54 -7.36 -16.80 -4.59
C VAL A 54 -8.11 -17.84 -3.76
N GLY A 55 -9.16 -17.44 -3.04
CA GLY A 55 -9.97 -18.35 -2.23
C GLY A 55 -11.21 -17.68 -1.65
N SER A 56 -12.08 -18.46 -1.00
CA SER A 56 -13.29 -17.92 -0.35
C SER A 56 -13.02 -17.30 1.03
N ASN A 57 -11.92 -17.70 1.69
CA ASN A 57 -11.47 -17.14 2.94
C ASN A 57 -9.95 -17.37 3.11
N LEU A 58 -9.16 -16.36 2.75
CA LEU A 58 -7.71 -16.34 2.95
C LEU A 58 -7.30 -15.63 4.25
N GLY A 59 -8.28 -15.10 4.99
CA GLY A 59 -8.07 -14.28 6.18
C GLY A 59 -8.97 -13.05 6.19
N SER A 60 -8.47 -11.91 6.64
CA SER A 60 -9.27 -10.71 6.83
C SER A 60 -8.56 -9.42 6.43
N VAL A 61 -9.38 -8.42 6.11
CA VAL A 61 -8.97 -7.02 5.92
C VAL A 61 -9.72 -6.17 6.93
N SER A 62 -9.00 -5.31 7.64
CA SER A 62 -9.60 -4.34 8.56
C SER A 62 -8.85 -3.01 8.48
N PHE A 63 -9.58 -1.92 8.66
CA PHE A 63 -8.97 -0.60 8.69
C PHE A 63 -9.75 0.39 9.54
N THR A 64 -9.06 1.43 9.97
CA THR A 64 -9.62 2.70 10.43
C THR A 64 -8.96 3.84 9.66
N THR A 65 -9.68 4.93 9.42
CA THR A 65 -9.11 6.15 8.83
C THR A 65 -8.88 7.21 9.90
N GLY A 66 -8.24 8.32 9.52
CA GLY A 66 -8.34 9.56 10.29
C GLY A 66 -9.75 10.18 10.23
N ALA A 67 -9.96 11.22 11.03
CA ALA A 67 -11.20 11.98 11.04
C ALA A 67 -11.43 12.77 9.75
N PHE A 68 -12.68 13.12 9.45
CA PHE A 68 -12.99 14.01 8.33
C PHE A 68 -12.44 15.41 8.59
N THR A 69 -11.60 15.90 7.69
CA THR A 69 -11.08 17.28 7.69
C THR A 69 -11.94 18.23 6.87
N SER A 70 -12.72 17.67 5.94
CA SER A 70 -13.78 18.36 5.22
C SER A 70 -14.90 17.38 4.91
N GLY A 71 -16.13 17.88 4.77
CA GLY A 71 -17.31 17.04 4.52
C GLY A 71 -17.58 16.07 5.68
N ASP A 72 -18.21 14.93 5.36
CA ASP A 72 -18.60 13.92 6.34
C ASP A 72 -18.82 12.53 5.70
N ALA A 73 -19.19 11.55 6.53
CA ALA A 73 -19.42 10.19 6.08
C ALA A 73 -20.62 10.04 5.12
N GLN A 74 -21.61 10.93 5.19
CA GLN A 74 -22.83 10.88 4.38
C GLN A 74 -22.65 11.62 3.04
N MET A 75 -21.95 12.75 3.03
CA MET A 75 -21.80 13.59 1.83
C MET A 75 -20.47 13.37 1.10
N GLY A 76 -19.55 12.61 1.70
CA GLY A 76 -18.17 12.52 1.21
C GLY A 76 -17.30 13.63 1.80
N GLY A 77 -15.98 13.49 1.65
CA GLY A 77 -15.02 14.42 2.20
C GLY A 77 -13.57 13.94 2.14
N THR A 78 -12.68 14.75 2.70
CA THR A 78 -11.26 14.40 2.88
C THR A 78 -11.04 13.92 4.30
N LEU A 79 -10.19 12.91 4.47
CA LEU A 79 -9.84 12.38 5.78
C LEU A 79 -8.40 12.74 6.13
N ALA A 80 -8.16 13.02 7.41
CA ALA A 80 -6.83 13.23 7.94
C ALA A 80 -5.97 11.98 7.75
N ALA A 81 -4.65 12.19 7.69
CA ALA A 81 -3.69 11.10 7.81
C ALA A 81 -3.86 10.36 9.15
N GLY A 82 -3.47 9.09 9.19
CA GLY A 82 -3.53 8.23 10.36
C GLY A 82 -4.42 7.01 10.15
N GLY A 83 -5.03 6.56 11.24
CA GLY A 83 -5.78 5.30 11.28
C GLY A 83 -4.87 4.08 11.12
N THR A 84 -5.46 2.94 10.75
CA THR A 84 -4.74 1.68 10.52
C THR A 84 -5.28 0.98 9.28
N PHE A 85 -4.45 0.20 8.61
CA PHE A 85 -4.86 -0.71 7.54
C PHE A 85 -4.12 -2.03 7.74
N THR A 86 -4.85 -3.12 7.97
CA THR A 86 -4.27 -4.41 8.31
C THR A 86 -4.85 -5.52 7.44
N ILE A 87 -3.96 -6.35 6.90
CA ILE A 87 -4.31 -7.60 6.24
C ILE A 87 -3.74 -8.73 7.08
N THR A 88 -4.61 -9.66 7.48
CA THR A 88 -4.24 -10.85 8.24
C THR A 88 -4.51 -12.08 7.39
N GLY A 89 -3.48 -12.90 7.16
CA GLY A 89 -3.61 -14.20 6.52
C GLY A 89 -3.95 -15.30 7.53
N ASN A 90 -4.63 -16.35 7.06
CA ASN A 90 -5.05 -17.47 7.90
C ASN A 90 -4.30 -18.80 7.66
N GLY A 91 -3.25 -18.81 6.82
CA GLY A 91 -2.50 -20.03 6.48
C GLY A 91 -2.95 -20.71 5.17
N THR A 92 -4.06 -20.29 4.58
CA THR A 92 -4.65 -20.94 3.39
C THR A 92 -3.92 -20.54 2.12
N ASN A 93 -3.80 -21.47 1.16
CA ASN A 93 -3.24 -21.24 -0.18
C ASN A 93 -1.84 -20.59 -0.17
N GLY A 94 -1.00 -21.00 0.78
CA GLY A 94 0.39 -20.55 0.92
C GLY A 94 0.54 -19.17 1.58
N LEU A 95 -0.55 -18.52 1.98
CA LEU A 95 -0.48 -17.25 2.70
C LEU A 95 -0.06 -17.51 4.16
N PRO A 96 0.90 -16.77 4.74
CA PRO A 96 1.28 -16.94 6.14
C PRO A 96 0.11 -16.68 7.10
N THR A 97 0.11 -17.38 8.24
CA THR A 97 -0.80 -17.07 9.35
C THR A 97 -0.30 -15.83 10.08
N GLY A 98 -1.18 -14.84 10.27
CA GLY A 98 -0.88 -13.59 10.97
C GLY A 98 -0.88 -12.36 10.05
N VAL A 99 -0.36 -11.24 10.55
CA VAL A 99 -0.36 -9.97 9.82
C VAL A 99 0.61 -10.04 8.63
N VAL A 100 0.08 -9.99 7.42
CA VAL A 100 0.87 -9.99 6.17
C VAL A 100 1.16 -8.58 5.67
N PHE A 101 0.27 -7.63 6.00
CA PHE A 101 0.48 -6.20 5.75
C PHE A 101 -0.11 -5.38 6.90
N SER A 102 0.63 -4.35 7.32
CA SER A 102 0.12 -3.33 8.23
C SER A 102 0.62 -1.96 7.81
N GLY A 103 -0.26 -0.96 7.79
CA GLY A 103 0.08 0.41 7.45
C GLY A 103 -0.91 1.42 8.01
N THR A 104 -0.71 2.67 7.61
CA THR A 104 -1.58 3.80 7.96
C THR A 104 -1.91 4.61 6.71
N PHE A 105 -3.02 5.35 6.71
CA PHE A 105 -3.35 6.24 5.61
C PHE A 105 -2.49 7.50 5.70
N SER A 106 -1.72 7.82 4.66
CA SER A 106 -1.06 9.13 4.54
C SER A 106 -2.04 10.22 4.07
N SER A 107 -3.05 9.81 3.28
CA SER A 107 -4.17 10.64 2.86
C SER A 107 -5.31 9.74 2.40
N ALA A 108 -6.56 10.12 2.65
CA ALA A 108 -7.70 9.43 2.08
C ALA A 108 -8.84 10.38 1.69
N THR A 109 -9.63 9.98 0.71
CA THR A 109 -10.81 10.68 0.22
C THR A 109 -11.99 9.72 0.20
N TRP A 110 -13.13 10.18 0.67
CA TRP A 110 -14.40 9.48 0.63
C TRP A 110 -15.32 10.23 -0.33
N THR A 111 -15.65 9.63 -1.48
CA THR A 111 -16.41 10.32 -2.52
C THR A 111 -17.73 9.61 -2.77
N MET A 112 -18.83 10.36 -2.65
CA MET A 112 -20.14 9.89 -3.09
C MET A 112 -20.30 10.13 -4.59
N GLN A 113 -20.69 9.10 -5.33
CA GLN A 113 -21.10 9.15 -6.71
C GLN A 113 -22.58 8.79 -6.79
N THR A 114 -23.38 9.62 -7.44
CA THR A 114 -24.77 9.29 -7.76
C THR A 114 -24.82 8.74 -9.18
N LEU A 115 -25.37 7.54 -9.35
CA LEU A 115 -25.52 6.87 -10.62
C LEU A 115 -26.78 7.37 -11.33
N ALA A 116 -26.89 7.08 -12.64
CA ALA A 116 -28.01 7.53 -13.46
C ALA A 116 -29.38 6.97 -13.02
N ASP A 117 -29.38 5.85 -12.29
CA ASP A 117 -30.56 5.22 -11.71
C ASP A 117 -30.96 5.80 -10.34
N GLY A 118 -30.24 6.82 -9.86
CA GLY A 118 -30.47 7.46 -8.57
C GLY A 118 -29.89 6.70 -7.38
N THR A 119 -29.13 5.63 -7.60
CA THR A 119 -28.37 4.96 -6.54
C THR A 119 -27.06 5.69 -6.23
N HIS A 120 -26.53 5.48 -5.03
CA HIS A 120 -25.29 6.07 -4.56
C HIS A 120 -24.22 4.99 -4.36
N ASP A 121 -23.05 5.25 -4.93
CA ASP A 121 -21.81 4.52 -4.67
C ASP A 121 -20.85 5.42 -3.92
N TYR A 122 -20.32 4.94 -2.81
CA TYR A 122 -19.27 5.63 -2.09
C TYR A 122 -17.93 4.95 -2.33
N VAL A 123 -16.91 5.74 -2.65
CA VAL A 123 -15.57 5.23 -2.90
C VAL A 123 -14.60 5.83 -1.89
N LEU A 124 -13.99 4.96 -1.08
CA LEU A 124 -12.83 5.32 -0.28
C LEU A 124 -11.59 5.09 -1.14
N LYS A 125 -10.81 6.14 -1.39
CA LYS A 125 -9.48 6.03 -1.98
C LYS A 125 -8.47 6.55 -0.98
N GLY A 126 -7.43 5.79 -0.70
CA GLY A 126 -6.40 6.22 0.25
C GLY A 126 -5.01 5.76 -0.15
N ALA A 127 -4.03 6.62 0.07
CA ALA A 127 -2.63 6.26 -0.01
C ALA A 127 -2.20 5.67 1.35
N LEU A 128 -1.47 4.57 1.30
CA LEU A 128 -1.01 3.82 2.46
C LEU A 128 0.51 3.95 2.60
N VAL A 129 0.94 4.06 3.84
CA VAL A 129 2.34 3.93 4.25
C VAL A 129 2.44 2.69 5.12
N GLY A 130 3.17 1.68 4.63
CA GLY A 130 3.41 0.45 5.36
C GLY A 130 4.30 0.69 6.58
N SER A 131 4.05 -0.05 7.66
CA SER A 131 4.78 0.07 8.93
C SER A 131 6.27 -0.28 8.80
N LYS A 132 6.64 -0.99 7.72
CA LYS A 132 8.01 -1.34 7.35
C LYS A 132 8.69 -0.30 6.45
N GLY A 133 8.07 0.87 6.23
CA GLY A 133 8.59 1.91 5.34
C GLY A 133 8.29 1.68 3.86
N GLU A 134 7.27 0.85 3.56
CA GLU A 134 6.77 0.62 2.21
C GLU A 134 5.93 1.82 1.77
N PHE A 135 6.25 2.43 0.62
CA PHE A 135 5.54 3.58 0.07
C PHE A 135 4.89 3.22 -1.27
N GLY A 136 3.77 3.86 -1.60
CA GLY A 136 3.07 3.74 -2.89
C GLY A 136 1.82 2.87 -2.90
N ALA A 137 1.50 2.20 -1.79
CA ALA A 137 0.30 1.39 -1.68
C ALA A 137 -0.96 2.25 -1.73
N THR A 138 -2.01 1.77 -2.40
CA THR A 138 -3.31 2.42 -2.45
C THR A 138 -4.40 1.47 -2.00
N ALA A 139 -5.38 1.96 -1.25
CA ALA A 139 -6.61 1.23 -0.98
C ALA A 139 -7.75 1.90 -1.75
N GLN A 140 -8.57 1.09 -2.41
CA GLN A 140 -9.83 1.52 -2.99
C GLN A 140 -10.95 0.61 -2.47
N ILE A 141 -12.01 1.17 -1.93
CA ILE A 141 -13.17 0.39 -1.50
C ILE A 141 -14.41 1.07 -2.05
N THR A 142 -15.26 0.29 -2.73
CA THR A 142 -16.53 0.77 -3.28
C THR A 142 -17.67 0.23 -2.42
N VAL A 143 -18.59 1.10 -2.05
CA VAL A 143 -19.70 0.80 -1.15
C VAL A 143 -21.00 1.24 -1.81
N PRO A 144 -21.77 0.30 -2.40
CA PRO A 144 -23.09 0.61 -2.90
C PRO A 144 -24.06 0.77 -1.73
N THR A 145 -24.78 1.89 -1.66
CA THR A 145 -25.80 2.14 -0.62
C THR A 145 -27.23 2.15 -1.18
N GLY A 146 -27.40 1.90 -2.47
CA GLY A 146 -28.71 1.98 -3.13
C GLY A 146 -29.20 3.43 -3.23
N THR A 147 -30.51 3.65 -3.20
CA THR A 147 -31.10 5.00 -3.34
C THR A 147 -31.05 5.85 -2.07
N ALA A 148 -30.63 5.27 -0.94
CA ALA A 148 -30.42 6.00 0.30
C ALA A 148 -28.95 6.40 0.44
N PRO A 149 -28.65 7.60 0.94
CA PRO A 149 -27.28 7.99 1.25
C PRO A 149 -26.75 7.18 2.44
N PHE A 150 -25.42 7.13 2.57
CA PHE A 150 -24.76 6.43 3.67
C PHE A 150 -25.17 7.04 5.03
N SER A 151 -25.77 6.22 5.89
CA SER A 151 -26.34 6.64 7.18
C SER A 151 -25.45 6.33 8.39
N GLY A 152 -24.16 6.05 8.16
CA GLY A 152 -23.17 5.79 9.21
C GLY A 152 -22.81 4.32 9.41
N SER A 153 -23.57 3.37 8.85
CA SER A 153 -23.21 1.95 8.85
C SER A 153 -23.82 1.23 7.66
N THR A 154 -23.05 0.39 6.99
CA THR A 154 -23.57 -0.50 5.95
C THR A 154 -22.75 -1.78 5.82
N ALA A 155 -23.39 -2.84 5.36
CA ALA A 155 -22.71 -4.07 4.99
C ALA A 155 -21.93 -3.82 3.68
N LEU A 156 -20.64 -4.15 3.68
CA LEU A 156 -19.82 -4.06 2.49
C LEU A 156 -20.15 -5.24 1.58
N SER A 157 -20.65 -4.99 0.37
CA SER A 157 -20.87 -6.04 -0.62
C SER A 157 -19.52 -6.59 -1.13
N SER A 158 -18.60 -5.71 -1.52
CA SER A 158 -17.24 -6.04 -1.96
C SER A 158 -16.32 -4.82 -1.89
N GLY A 159 -15.01 -5.01 -1.71
CA GLY A 159 -13.99 -3.95 -1.78
C GLY A 159 -12.74 -4.42 -2.51
N ASP A 160 -12.29 -3.65 -3.50
CA ASP A 160 -11.09 -3.98 -4.30
C ASP A 160 -9.89 -3.13 -3.88
N THR A 161 -9.09 -3.65 -2.94
CA THR A 161 -7.90 -2.96 -2.44
C THR A 161 -6.67 -3.25 -3.31
N ASN A 162 -6.36 -2.40 -4.29
CA ASN A 162 -5.14 -2.60 -5.08
C ASN A 162 -3.87 -2.05 -4.40
N ILE A 163 -3.15 -2.89 -3.65
CA ILE A 163 -1.89 -2.50 -2.98
C ILE A 163 -0.70 -2.57 -3.95
N THR A 164 -0.31 -1.41 -4.46
CA THR A 164 0.93 -1.28 -5.24
C THR A 164 2.09 -0.89 -4.32
N VAL A 165 2.88 -1.85 -3.84
CA VAL A 165 4.10 -1.50 -3.08
C VAL A 165 5.20 -1.09 -4.06
N THR A 166 5.52 0.21 -4.12
CA THR A 166 6.69 0.71 -4.87
C THR A 166 7.89 0.82 -3.93
N THR A 167 8.66 -0.25 -3.82
CA THR A 167 10.03 -0.15 -3.31
C THR A 167 10.97 0.26 -4.45
N PRO A 168 12.01 1.08 -4.21
CA PRO A 168 12.93 1.49 -5.27
C PRO A 168 13.53 0.28 -6.01
N GLU A 169 13.41 0.30 -7.34
CA GLU A 169 13.79 -0.82 -8.19
C GLU A 169 15.30 -1.16 -8.06
N PRO A 170 15.66 -2.45 -7.92
CA PRO A 170 17.05 -2.90 -7.92
C PRO A 170 17.88 -2.37 -9.12
N GLY A 171 17.23 -2.10 -10.25
CA GLY A 171 17.87 -1.62 -11.49
C GLY A 171 18.45 -0.21 -11.39
N SER A 172 17.80 0.73 -10.68
CA SER A 172 18.30 2.10 -10.54
C SER A 172 19.53 2.19 -9.65
N LEU A 173 19.60 1.35 -8.61
CA LEU A 173 20.79 1.21 -7.74
C LEU A 173 21.90 0.41 -8.41
N SER A 174 21.57 -0.59 -9.23
CA SER A 174 22.55 -1.31 -10.05
C SER A 174 23.16 -0.43 -11.15
N LEU A 175 22.36 0.42 -11.81
CA LEU A 175 22.84 1.41 -12.77
C LEU A 175 23.71 2.49 -12.11
N LEU A 176 23.35 2.95 -10.91
CA LEU A 176 24.18 3.85 -10.12
C LEU A 176 25.50 3.19 -9.68
N GLY A 177 25.44 1.93 -9.23
CA GLY A 177 26.60 1.14 -8.82
C GLY A 177 27.56 0.84 -9.97
N THR A 178 27.03 0.40 -11.11
CA THR A 178 27.81 0.20 -12.35
C THR A 178 28.31 1.52 -12.93
N GLY A 179 27.53 2.61 -12.82
CA GLY A 179 27.94 3.96 -13.21
C GLY A 179 29.14 4.48 -12.40
N LEU A 180 29.14 4.29 -11.08
CA LEU A 180 30.28 4.64 -10.23
C LEU A 180 31.52 3.77 -10.51
N LEU A 181 31.32 2.46 -10.75
CA LEU A 181 32.42 1.57 -11.13
C LEU A 181 33.00 1.93 -12.51
N GLY A 182 32.15 2.33 -13.46
CA GLY A 182 32.54 2.85 -14.76
C GLY A 182 33.34 4.14 -14.66
N LEU A 183 32.89 5.09 -13.84
CA LEU A 183 33.61 6.34 -13.54
C LEU A 183 34.96 6.06 -12.85
N ALA A 184 35.01 5.16 -11.87
CA ALA A 184 36.25 4.76 -11.22
C ALA A 184 37.24 4.09 -12.19
N GLY A 185 36.75 3.24 -13.09
CA GLY A 185 37.54 2.64 -14.17
C GLY A 185 38.11 3.67 -15.14
N PHE A 186 37.29 4.66 -15.54
CA PHE A 186 37.73 5.76 -16.40
C PHE A 186 38.81 6.63 -15.74
N MET A 187 38.64 7.00 -14.46
CA MET A 187 39.64 7.75 -13.71
C MET A 187 40.96 6.98 -13.56
N ARG A 188 40.91 5.65 -13.39
CA ARG A 188 42.11 4.80 -13.35
C ARG A 188 42.84 4.76 -14.68
N ARG A 189 42.11 4.73 -15.81
CA ARG A 189 42.70 4.77 -17.16
C ARG A 189 43.41 6.10 -17.41
N LYS A 190 42.81 7.22 -17.01
CA LYS A 190 43.38 8.56 -17.20
C LYS A 190 44.69 8.77 -16.42
N ARG A 191 44.79 8.24 -15.20
CA ARG A 191 46.02 8.32 -14.38
C ARG A 191 47.20 7.50 -14.92
N LYS A 192 46.95 6.44 -15.70
CA LYS A 192 48.01 5.64 -16.34
C LYS A 192 48.58 6.27 -17.62
N SER A 193 47.83 7.16 -18.27
CA SER A 193 48.26 7.85 -19.50
C SER A 193 49.06 9.13 -19.26
N THR A 194 49.22 9.55 -17.99
CA THR A 194 49.90 10.80 -17.62
C THR A 194 51.13 10.54 -16.73
N SER A 195 51.69 9.33 -16.80
CA SER A 195 52.93 8.94 -16.12
C SER A 195 53.92 8.36 -17.12
#